data_AF-A0A2T0TLM9-F1
#
_entry.id   AF-A0A2T0TLM9-F1
#
_cell.length_a   1.000
_cell.length_b   1.000
_cell.length_c   1.000
_cell.angle_alpha   90.00
_cell.angle_beta   90.00
_cell.angle_gamma   90.00
#
_symmetry.space_group_name_H-M   'P 1'
#
loop_
_entity.id
_entity.type
_entity.pdbx_description
1 polymer ?
#
loop_
_entity_poly.entity_id
_entity_poly.type
_entity_poly.pdbx_seq_one_letter_code
_entity_poly.pdbx_strand_id
1 'polypeptide(L)'
;MAVPVEPGVATVTAARDGDQRALDELVAGYLPLVYNIVGHALGGHADTDDVVQETMLRAVNGLSSLRDPAGFRSWLVVIAMNQIRERHRAHQRVPVSGEIPEDLADPGADFVDLTIMRLQLSGQRREVVAATRWLSEDERELLSLWWLEAAGRLTRTEVAEALDLTPQHTAVRVQRVKGQLDAARIVVRSLEKTPRCPELAEVVADWDGDPSALWRKRIARHTRSCARCERVTTDLAAVEGLIARLPLVPLPAALGLWQPLGAVGTHAALSQTAMAPVTAGKFALFMQGALVKPIAAAAAAVLAAGVAVTVVLPSEEPVAQAVPVTSSSAPTSILPAELAPSPVSSSSSVPPTTTTTTVAPAPPPPAAPVVASAKKGVSTWNFDGVTKALGDVRAGWYYNWASTPEGIAAPPDVEFVPMIWGEKSMDQANLDKAKANGKVLLGFNEPDFPDQANMTPERALDLWPRLQATGLRLGSPSVGHSGDKEGGWLDRFMTGAAQRGLRVDFIPIHWYGSDFSAAAVGHLKNYVEAVHARYGKPVWVTEYSLIDFSGGTPRYPSQAELAAFARGSAAMLEGLPYVERYAWFALPAEKPGTGLYAPGGIPNQAGEAYRDAG
;
A
#
# COMPACT_ATOMS: atom_id res chain seq x y z
N MET A 1 2.47 13.28 -6.92
CA MET A 1 2.74 14.53 -6.16
C MET A 1 4.09 14.36 -5.50
N ALA A 2 4.97 15.35 -5.61
CA ALA A 2 6.26 15.36 -4.94
C ALA A 2 6.06 15.28 -3.42
N VAL A 3 6.88 14.47 -2.73
CA VAL A 3 6.97 14.51 -1.27
C VAL A 3 7.42 15.93 -0.89
N PRO A 4 6.68 16.68 -0.04
CA PRO A 4 7.12 18.00 0.39
C PRO A 4 8.48 17.87 1.06
N VAL A 5 9.48 18.58 0.54
CA VAL A 5 10.80 18.70 1.16
C VAL A 5 10.60 19.40 2.49
N GLU A 6 10.98 18.76 3.61
CA GLU A 6 10.88 19.41 4.91
C GLU A 6 11.77 20.66 4.93
N PRO A 7 11.25 21.82 5.39
CA PRO A 7 12.02 23.05 5.49
C PRO A 7 13.28 22.83 6.32
N GLY A 8 14.45 23.18 5.80
CA GLY A 8 15.72 22.98 6.48
C GLY A 8 15.95 23.97 7.64
N VAL A 9 16.98 23.71 8.44
CA VAL A 9 17.41 24.57 9.57
C VAL A 9 17.64 26.03 9.13
N ALA A 10 18.11 26.23 7.91
CA ALA A 10 18.27 27.56 7.30
C ALA A 10 16.93 28.31 7.16
N THR A 11 15.87 27.64 6.72
CA THR A 11 14.52 28.21 6.60
C THR A 11 13.96 28.57 7.97
N VAL A 12 14.14 27.71 8.98
CA VAL A 12 13.74 28.00 10.37
C VAL A 12 14.47 29.24 10.91
N THR A 13 15.76 29.36 10.61
CA THR A 13 16.59 30.48 11.10
C THR A 13 16.16 31.79 10.44
N ALA A 14 15.98 31.80 9.12
CA ALA A 14 15.49 32.96 8.38
C ALA A 14 14.08 33.39 8.84
N ALA A 15 13.18 32.44 9.08
CA ALA A 15 11.84 32.72 9.60
C ALA A 15 11.89 33.31 11.02
N ARG A 16 12.77 32.80 11.88
CA ARG A 16 13.00 33.33 13.24
C ARG A 16 13.54 34.75 13.21
N ASP A 17 14.39 35.06 12.24
CA ASP A 17 15.02 36.37 12.07
C ASP A 17 14.10 37.38 11.34
N GLY A 18 12.87 36.97 10.99
CA GLY A 18 11.80 37.84 10.49
C GLY A 18 11.55 37.77 8.97
N ASP A 19 12.19 36.84 8.24
CA ASP A 19 11.91 36.63 6.81
C ASP A 19 10.51 36.00 6.64
N GLN A 20 9.57 36.80 6.12
CA GLN A 20 8.19 36.39 5.86
C GLN A 20 8.10 35.24 4.85
N ARG A 21 8.96 35.20 3.83
CA ARG A 21 8.93 34.12 2.84
C ARG A 21 9.40 32.80 3.43
N ALA A 22 10.40 32.86 4.31
CA ALA A 22 10.86 31.69 5.05
C ALA A 22 9.81 31.21 6.06
N LEU A 23 9.07 32.13 6.69
CA LEU A 23 7.95 31.80 7.57
C LEU A 23 6.81 31.10 6.82
N ASP A 24 6.45 31.60 5.64
CA ASP A 24 5.42 30.99 4.78
C ASP A 24 5.82 29.58 4.34
N GLU A 25 7.07 29.40 3.91
CA GLU A 25 7.64 28.11 3.54
C GLU A 25 7.64 27.13 4.73
N LEU A 26 7.98 27.63 5.91
CA LEU A 26 7.99 26.86 7.15
C LEU A 26 6.59 26.39 7.54
N VAL A 27 5.60 27.29 7.51
CA VAL A 27 4.20 26.97 7.82
C VAL A 27 3.63 25.99 6.81
N ALA A 28 3.81 26.24 5.51
CA ALA A 28 3.30 25.36 4.46
C ALA A 28 3.90 23.94 4.52
N GLY A 29 5.20 23.83 4.87
CA GLY A 29 5.88 22.55 4.98
C GLY A 29 5.40 21.70 6.16
N TYR A 30 5.08 22.33 7.30
CA TYR A 30 4.71 21.60 8.54
C TYR A 30 3.20 21.54 8.82
N LEU A 31 2.36 22.29 8.12
CA LEU A 31 0.91 22.25 8.28
C LEU A 31 0.31 20.85 8.07
N PRO A 32 0.71 20.04 7.05
CA PRO A 32 0.21 18.67 6.91
C PRO A 32 0.58 17.77 8.09
N LEU A 33 1.77 17.96 8.69
CA LEU A 33 2.20 17.21 9.86
C LEU A 33 1.26 17.49 11.04
N VAL A 34 1.04 18.77 11.35
CA VAL A 34 0.17 19.19 12.46
C VAL A 34 -1.27 18.73 12.23
N TYR A 35 -1.79 18.86 11.02
CA TYR A 35 -3.14 18.41 10.68
C TYR A 35 -3.35 16.92 10.92
N ASN A 36 -2.36 16.08 10.57
CA ASN A 36 -2.45 14.65 10.80
C ASN A 36 -2.32 14.28 12.28
N ILE A 37 -1.44 14.95 13.04
CA ILE A 37 -1.34 14.74 14.50
C ILE A 37 -2.68 15.03 15.17
N VAL A 38 -3.23 16.22 14.92
CA VAL A 38 -4.46 16.68 15.56
C VAL A 38 -5.66 15.88 15.08
N GLY A 39 -5.79 15.61 13.78
CA GLY A 39 -6.88 14.83 13.21
C GLY A 39 -6.94 13.40 13.75
N HIS A 40 -5.80 12.73 13.87
CA HIS A 40 -5.74 11.39 14.47
C HIS A 40 -6.01 11.40 15.98
N ALA A 41 -5.50 12.38 16.71
CA ALA A 41 -5.70 12.46 18.16
C ALA A 41 -7.15 12.79 18.55
N LEU A 42 -7.78 13.73 17.84
CA LEU A 42 -9.16 14.15 18.09
C LEU A 42 -10.20 13.31 17.35
N GLY A 43 -9.78 12.39 16.50
CA GLY A 43 -10.67 11.52 15.72
C GLY A 43 -11.49 12.24 14.66
N GLY A 44 -11.22 13.51 14.34
CA GLY A 44 -12.03 14.27 13.37
C GLY A 44 -13.10 15.16 13.96
N HIS A 45 -13.04 15.43 15.28
CA HIS A 45 -13.90 16.41 15.92
C HIS A 45 -13.94 17.73 15.11
N ALA A 46 -15.08 18.43 15.11
CA ALA A 46 -15.26 19.73 14.45
C ALA A 46 -14.19 20.78 14.86
N ASP A 47 -13.51 20.55 15.99
CA ASP A 47 -12.47 21.42 16.52
C ASP A 47 -11.08 21.12 15.93
N THR A 48 -10.96 20.12 15.05
CA THR A 48 -9.67 19.73 14.45
C THR A 48 -9.02 20.93 13.76
N ASP A 49 -9.79 21.66 12.96
CA ASP A 49 -9.29 22.82 12.22
C ASP A 49 -8.92 23.97 13.18
N ASP A 50 -9.70 24.18 14.23
CA ASP A 50 -9.44 25.18 15.28
C ASP A 50 -8.14 24.87 16.05
N VAL A 51 -7.95 23.61 16.44
CA VAL A 51 -6.77 23.17 17.19
C VAL A 51 -5.52 23.21 16.31
N VAL A 52 -5.64 22.88 15.02
CA VAL A 52 -4.55 23.05 14.04
C VAL A 52 -4.20 24.53 13.90
N GLN A 53 -5.19 25.40 13.74
CA GLN A 53 -4.97 26.85 13.63
C GLN A 53 -4.30 27.41 14.88
N GLU A 54 -4.81 27.10 16.07
CA GLU A 54 -4.23 27.56 17.34
C GLU A 54 -2.80 27.05 17.53
N THR A 55 -2.53 25.79 17.16
CA THR A 55 -1.18 25.21 17.17
C THR A 55 -0.23 26.01 16.28
N MET A 56 -0.63 26.30 15.03
CA MET A 56 0.21 27.04 14.09
C MET A 56 0.41 28.49 14.54
N LEU A 57 -0.62 29.16 15.06
CA LEU A 57 -0.48 30.51 15.61
C LEU A 57 0.47 30.57 16.79
N ARG A 58 0.38 29.61 17.72
CA ARG A 58 1.32 29.51 18.86
C ARG A 58 2.75 29.22 18.40
N ALA A 59 2.92 28.39 17.38
CA ALA A 59 4.22 28.11 16.80
C ALA A 59 4.84 29.36 16.14
N VAL A 60 4.06 30.11 15.35
CA VAL A 60 4.53 31.37 14.71
C VAL A 60 4.89 32.41 15.77
N ASN A 61 4.01 32.63 16.77
CA ASN A 61 4.25 33.60 17.83
C ASN A 61 5.44 33.23 18.74
N GLY A 62 5.64 31.93 18.98
CA GLY A 62 6.72 31.42 19.81
C GLY A 62 8.05 31.24 19.07
N LEU A 63 8.09 31.35 17.74
CA LEU A 63 9.25 31.01 16.92
C LEU A 63 10.51 31.79 17.33
N SER A 64 10.35 33.07 17.69
CA SER A 64 11.43 33.95 18.18
C SER A 64 12.08 33.46 19.48
N SER A 65 11.36 32.65 20.27
CA SER A 65 11.84 32.09 21.54
C SER A 65 12.53 30.72 21.40
N LEU A 66 12.56 30.17 20.17
CA LEU A 66 13.18 28.88 19.91
C LEU A 66 14.71 28.97 20.01
N ARG A 67 15.27 28.25 20.99
CA ARG A 67 16.71 28.25 21.28
C ARG A 67 17.54 27.51 20.24
N ASP A 68 17.03 26.37 19.75
CA ASP A 68 17.69 25.55 18.74
C ASP A 68 16.80 25.39 17.50
N PRO A 69 17.16 26.03 16.36
CA PRO A 69 16.44 25.88 15.10
C PRO A 69 16.37 24.44 14.58
N ALA A 70 17.32 23.56 14.93
CA ALA A 70 17.27 22.16 14.54
C ALA A 70 16.16 21.38 15.26
N GLY A 71 15.73 21.87 16.43
CA GLY A 71 14.65 21.29 17.24
C GLY A 71 13.24 21.80 16.90
N PHE A 72 13.06 22.59 15.83
CA PHE A 72 11.76 23.18 15.50
C PHE A 72 10.65 22.14 15.35
N ARG A 73 10.93 21.02 14.66
CA ARG A 73 9.96 19.94 14.44
C ARG A 73 9.47 19.36 15.78
N SER A 74 10.40 19.00 16.67
CA SER A 74 10.09 18.41 17.98
C SER A 74 9.31 19.42 18.84
N TRP A 75 9.71 20.70 18.82
CA TRP A 75 9.01 21.78 19.51
C TRP A 75 7.58 22.00 18.99
N LEU A 76 7.37 21.97 17.68
CA LEU A 76 6.03 22.09 17.07
C LEU A 76 5.11 20.94 17.47
N VAL A 77 5.64 19.71 17.51
CA VAL A 77 4.91 18.52 17.97
C VAL A 77 4.49 18.70 19.43
N VAL A 78 5.38 19.19 20.30
CA VAL A 78 5.06 19.50 21.71
C VAL A 78 3.92 20.52 21.81
N ILE A 79 3.92 21.58 20.99
CA ILE A 79 2.82 22.56 20.97
C ILE A 79 1.50 21.89 20.59
N ALA A 80 1.49 21.07 19.53
CA ALA A 80 0.30 20.36 19.08
C ALA A 80 -0.29 19.47 20.19
N MET A 81 0.56 18.68 20.86
CA MET A 81 0.14 17.81 21.97
C MET A 81 -0.44 18.60 23.15
N ASN A 82 0.15 19.75 23.47
CA ASN A 82 -0.36 20.62 24.52
C ASN A 82 -1.74 21.19 24.15
N GLN A 83 -2.00 21.54 22.88
CA GLN A 83 -3.33 22.00 22.45
C GLN A 83 -4.37 20.88 22.53
N ILE A 84 -4.01 19.67 22.09
CA ILE A 84 -4.88 18.48 22.19
C ILE A 84 -5.28 18.23 23.65
N ARG A 85 -4.31 18.23 24.58
CA ARG A 85 -4.59 18.02 26.01
C ARG A 85 -5.44 19.11 26.63
N GLU A 86 -5.20 20.37 26.28
CA GLU A 86 -6.02 21.48 26.79
C GLU A 86 -7.46 21.35 26.31
N ARG A 87 -7.68 20.93 25.05
CA ARG A 87 -9.02 20.68 24.50
C ARG A 87 -9.73 19.55 25.24
N HIS A 88 -9.09 18.41 25.45
CA HIS A 88 -9.67 17.30 26.21
C HIS A 88 -10.04 17.72 27.64
N ARG A 89 -9.18 18.49 28.32
CA ARG A 89 -9.48 19.02 29.66
C ARG A 89 -10.67 19.99 29.67
N ALA A 90 -10.83 20.80 28.64
CA ALA A 90 -11.96 21.72 28.51
C ALA A 90 -13.28 20.96 28.31
N HIS A 91 -13.28 19.91 27.48
CA HIS A 91 -14.45 19.05 27.23
C HIS A 91 -14.87 18.26 28.47
N GLN A 92 -13.92 17.73 29.24
CA GLN A 92 -14.20 16.99 30.48
C GLN A 92 -14.76 17.87 31.62
N ARG A 93 -14.67 19.21 31.51
CA ARG A 93 -15.13 20.16 32.54
C ARG A 93 -16.54 20.68 32.32
N VAL A 94 -17.16 20.42 31.17
CA VAL A 94 -18.55 20.82 30.89
C VAL A 94 -19.50 19.69 31.33
N PRO A 95 -20.32 19.86 32.39
CA PRO A 95 -21.35 18.89 32.70
C PRO A 95 -22.42 18.98 31.62
N VAL A 96 -22.67 17.90 30.89
CA VAL A 96 -23.76 17.82 29.92
C VAL A 96 -25.09 17.89 30.69
N SER A 97 -25.63 19.10 30.83
CA SER A 97 -26.99 19.36 31.31
C SER A 97 -27.77 19.92 30.12
N GLY A 98 -28.39 19.04 29.34
CA GLY A 98 -29.24 19.40 28.21
C GLY A 98 -29.42 18.22 27.26
N GLU A 99 -30.67 17.96 26.88
CA GLU A 99 -31.05 16.95 25.88
C GLU A 99 -30.22 17.12 24.61
N ILE A 100 -29.51 16.05 24.22
CA ILE A 100 -28.69 15.99 23.01
C ILE A 100 -29.65 15.72 21.83
N PRO A 101 -29.70 16.57 20.78
CA PRO A 101 -30.47 16.26 19.57
C PRO A 101 -29.99 14.95 18.94
N GLU A 102 -30.92 14.03 18.64
CA GLU A 102 -30.69 12.66 18.14
C GLU A 102 -30.05 12.55 16.73
N ASP A 103 -29.45 13.61 16.18
CA ASP A 103 -28.96 13.62 14.79
C ASP A 103 -27.53 14.18 14.61
N LEU A 104 -26.72 14.14 15.67
CA LEU A 104 -25.29 14.41 15.55
C LEU A 104 -24.56 13.10 15.25
N ALA A 105 -24.30 12.86 13.96
CA ALA A 105 -23.37 11.82 13.51
C ALA A 105 -22.09 11.88 14.34
N ASP A 106 -21.59 10.71 14.80
CA ASP A 106 -20.32 10.59 15.52
C ASP A 106 -19.22 11.30 14.71
N PRO A 107 -18.71 12.48 15.13
CA PRO A 107 -17.69 13.22 14.38
C PRO A 107 -16.34 12.47 14.34
N GLY A 108 -16.18 11.46 15.20
CA GLY A 108 -15.12 10.45 15.16
C GLY A 108 -15.14 9.61 13.89
N ALA A 109 -16.31 9.50 13.27
CA ALA A 109 -16.50 8.83 12.00
C ALA A 109 -15.87 9.63 10.86
N ASP A 110 -16.05 10.95 10.85
CA ASP A 110 -15.72 11.81 9.72
C ASP A 110 -14.25 11.80 9.33
N PHE A 111 -13.29 11.95 10.26
CA PHE A 111 -11.87 11.92 9.85
C PHE A 111 -11.37 10.53 9.52
N VAL A 112 -11.84 9.49 10.22
CA VAL A 112 -11.52 8.10 9.91
C VAL A 112 -12.09 7.71 8.55
N ASP A 113 -13.32 8.12 8.24
CA ASP A 113 -13.97 7.89 6.94
C ASP A 113 -13.34 8.74 5.84
N LEU A 114 -12.98 10.00 6.13
CA LEU A 114 -12.20 10.84 5.22
C LEU A 114 -10.81 10.25 4.96
N THR A 115 -10.16 9.67 5.97
CA THR A 115 -8.87 8.99 5.82
C THR A 115 -9.03 7.75 4.94
N ILE A 116 -10.03 6.91 5.23
CA ILE A 116 -10.35 5.72 4.42
C ILE A 116 -10.70 6.12 2.98
N MET A 117 -11.51 7.16 2.79
CA MET A 117 -11.96 7.65 1.48
C MET A 117 -10.85 8.32 0.68
N ARG A 118 -10.13 9.29 1.28
CA ARG A 118 -9.07 10.07 0.61
C ARG A 118 -7.83 9.23 0.34
N LEU A 119 -7.49 8.30 1.23
CA LEU A 119 -6.38 7.37 1.04
C LEU A 119 -6.81 6.07 0.33
N GLN A 120 -8.10 5.93 -0.02
CA GLN A 120 -8.69 4.78 -0.70
C GLN A 120 -8.29 3.44 -0.06
N LEU A 121 -8.28 3.39 1.28
CA LEU A 121 -7.77 2.24 2.03
C LEU A 121 -8.69 1.03 1.88
N SER A 122 -8.09 -0.14 1.67
CA SER A 122 -8.78 -1.42 1.60
C SER A 122 -8.13 -2.47 2.51
N GLY A 123 -8.84 -3.58 2.71
CA GLY A 123 -8.38 -4.70 3.53
C GLY A 123 -7.93 -4.28 4.92
N GLN A 124 -6.75 -4.76 5.33
CA GLN A 124 -6.26 -4.60 6.70
C GLN A 124 -5.88 -3.16 7.08
N ARG A 125 -5.57 -2.29 6.11
CA ARG A 125 -5.31 -0.87 6.39
C ARG A 125 -6.59 -0.11 6.70
N ARG A 126 -7.68 -0.43 6.00
CA ARG A 126 -9.01 0.08 6.36
C ARG A 126 -9.38 -0.36 7.77
N GLU A 127 -9.14 -1.63 8.12
CA GLU A 127 -9.38 -2.14 9.48
C GLU A 127 -8.53 -1.41 10.53
N VAL A 128 -7.25 -1.11 10.26
CA VAL A 128 -6.39 -0.33 11.17
C VAL A 128 -6.97 1.06 11.41
N VAL A 129 -7.38 1.76 10.35
CA VAL A 129 -7.91 3.11 10.46
C VAL A 129 -9.29 3.11 11.16
N ALA A 130 -10.18 2.17 10.81
CA ALA A 130 -11.45 1.99 11.51
C ALA A 130 -11.27 1.57 12.99
N ALA A 131 -10.24 0.77 13.29
CA ALA A 131 -9.94 0.32 14.65
C ALA A 131 -9.48 1.46 15.58
N THR A 132 -9.02 2.59 15.03
CA THR A 132 -8.67 3.77 15.84
C THR A 132 -9.86 4.34 16.61
N ARG A 133 -11.10 4.18 16.10
CA ARG A 133 -12.33 4.60 16.79
C ARG A 133 -12.54 3.88 18.12
N TRP A 134 -12.06 2.65 18.22
CA TRP A 134 -12.22 1.81 19.41
C TRP A 134 -11.17 2.10 20.49
N LEU A 135 -10.28 3.08 20.28
CA LEU A 135 -9.23 3.47 21.22
C LEU A 135 -9.69 4.63 22.12
N SER A 136 -9.28 4.59 23.40
CA SER A 136 -9.52 5.72 24.29
C SER A 136 -8.77 6.97 23.83
N GLU A 137 -9.14 8.15 24.33
CA GLU A 137 -8.47 9.43 23.99
C GLU A 137 -6.94 9.34 24.20
N ASP A 138 -6.49 8.91 25.39
CA ASP A 138 -5.07 8.69 25.69
C ASP A 138 -4.37 7.71 24.74
N GLU A 139 -5.10 6.69 24.26
CA GLU A 139 -4.55 5.68 23.34
C GLU A 139 -4.43 6.26 21.92
N ARG A 140 -5.38 7.09 21.48
CA ARG A 140 -5.34 7.82 20.20
C ARG A 140 -4.25 8.89 20.18
N GLU A 141 -4.08 9.62 21.27
CA GLU A 141 -3.00 10.60 21.46
C GLU A 141 -1.64 9.93 21.21
N LEU A 142 -1.37 8.82 21.90
CA LEU A 142 -0.11 8.07 21.73
C LEU A 142 0.01 7.43 20.34
N LEU A 143 -1.08 6.91 19.78
CA LEU A 143 -1.10 6.34 18.44
C LEU A 143 -0.69 7.37 17.38
N SER A 144 -1.17 8.62 17.50
CA SER A 144 -0.86 9.69 16.54
C SER A 144 0.65 9.98 16.45
N LEU A 145 1.34 9.98 17.59
CA LEU A 145 2.79 10.17 17.67
C LEU A 145 3.57 8.93 17.24
N TRP A 146 3.11 7.76 17.65
CA TRP A 146 3.74 6.50 17.26
C TRP A 146 3.65 6.26 15.75
N TRP A 147 2.57 6.66 15.08
CA TRP A 147 2.45 6.59 13.62
C TRP A 147 3.57 7.36 12.94
N LEU A 148 3.83 8.59 13.38
CA LEU A 148 4.91 9.41 12.84
C LEU A 148 6.29 8.82 13.13
N GLU A 149 6.46 8.19 14.29
CA GLU A 149 7.68 7.44 14.60
C GLU A 149 7.89 6.27 13.64
N ALA A 150 6.84 5.48 13.39
CA ALA A 150 6.87 4.35 12.46
C ALA A 150 7.10 4.78 11.00
N ALA A 151 6.61 5.97 10.62
CA ALA A 151 6.85 6.59 9.32
C ALA A 151 8.25 7.24 9.20
N GLY A 152 9.08 7.15 10.25
CA GLY A 152 10.42 7.75 10.27
C GLY A 152 10.43 9.28 10.37
N ARG A 153 9.29 9.89 10.74
CA ARG A 153 9.09 11.35 10.87
C ARG A 153 9.30 11.85 12.30
N LEU A 154 9.36 10.95 13.29
CA LEU A 154 9.73 11.23 14.67
C LEU A 154 10.70 10.18 15.19
N THR A 155 11.54 10.56 16.13
CA THR A 155 12.35 9.63 16.92
C THR A 155 11.65 9.27 18.22
N ARG A 156 12.02 8.12 18.83
CA ARG A 156 11.49 7.70 20.13
C ARG A 156 11.68 8.75 21.22
N THR A 157 12.79 9.49 21.20
CA THR A 157 13.09 10.55 22.16
C THR A 157 12.11 11.70 22.02
N GLU A 158 11.82 12.14 20.80
CA GLU A 158 10.87 13.22 20.54
C GLU A 158 9.44 12.85 20.95
N VAL A 159 9.04 11.60 20.72
CA VAL A 159 7.75 11.08 21.20
C VAL A 159 7.69 11.11 22.73
N ALA A 160 8.78 10.72 23.40
CA ALA A 160 8.85 10.72 24.86
C ALA A 160 8.78 12.13 25.45
N GLU A 161 9.49 13.09 24.86
CA GLU A 161 9.43 14.51 25.23
C GLU A 161 8.03 15.11 25.04
N ALA A 162 7.37 14.83 23.91
CA ALA A 162 6.01 15.29 23.65
C ALA A 162 5.00 14.74 24.66
N LEU A 163 5.26 13.56 25.22
CA LEU A 163 4.42 12.91 26.22
C LEU A 163 4.78 13.23 27.66
N ASP A 164 5.87 13.98 27.90
CA ASP A 164 6.47 14.19 29.23
C ASP A 164 6.75 12.86 29.96
N LEU A 165 7.34 11.91 29.22
CA LEU A 165 7.67 10.56 29.70
C LEU A 165 9.13 10.21 29.42
N THR A 166 9.63 9.19 30.10
CA THR A 166 10.92 8.59 29.76
C THR A 166 10.79 7.75 28.47
N PRO A 167 11.88 7.56 27.68
CA PRO A 167 11.85 6.68 26.52
C PRO A 167 11.41 5.25 26.85
N GLN A 168 11.78 4.74 28.04
CA GLN A 168 11.40 3.42 28.52
C GLN A 168 9.90 3.33 28.82
N HIS A 169 9.32 4.31 29.53
CA HIS A 169 7.88 4.35 29.78
C HIS A 169 7.08 4.52 28.49
N THR A 170 7.60 5.33 27.56
CA THR A 170 7.02 5.51 26.22
C THR A 170 7.00 4.21 25.45
N ALA A 171 8.09 3.42 25.47
CA ALA A 171 8.13 2.10 24.85
C ALA A 171 7.06 1.14 25.37
N VAL A 172 6.86 1.09 26.69
CA VAL A 172 5.83 0.25 27.32
C VAL A 172 4.42 0.71 26.93
N ARG A 173 4.14 2.02 26.92
CA ARG A 173 2.82 2.53 26.53
C ARG A 173 2.55 2.28 25.04
N VAL A 174 3.54 2.43 24.16
CA VAL A 174 3.42 2.11 22.72
C VAL A 174 3.10 0.63 22.54
N GLN A 175 3.80 -0.27 23.24
CA GLN A 175 3.51 -1.71 23.16
C GLN A 175 2.09 -2.05 23.63
N ARG A 176 1.60 -1.36 24.67
CA ARG A 176 0.23 -1.52 25.15
C ARG A 176 -0.78 -1.05 24.10
N VAL A 177 -0.58 0.13 23.50
CA VAL A 177 -1.47 0.68 22.46
C VAL A 177 -1.50 -0.23 21.23
N LYS A 178 -0.36 -0.78 20.80
CA LYS A 178 -0.31 -1.78 19.72
C LYS A 178 -1.24 -2.96 19.98
N GLY A 179 -1.16 -3.56 21.17
CA GLY A 179 -2.05 -4.66 21.55
C GLY A 179 -3.53 -4.26 21.63
N GLN A 180 -3.85 -3.01 22.00
CA GLN A 180 -5.22 -2.52 21.97
C GLN A 180 -5.73 -2.29 20.54
N LEU A 181 -4.86 -1.81 19.65
CA LEU A 181 -5.17 -1.62 18.25
C LEU A 181 -5.38 -2.95 17.53
N ASP A 182 -4.56 -3.97 17.80
CA ASP A 182 -4.80 -5.34 17.32
C ASP A 182 -6.15 -5.89 17.80
N ALA A 183 -6.45 -5.73 19.09
CA ALA A 183 -7.75 -6.14 19.62
C ALA A 183 -8.91 -5.39 18.94
N ALA A 184 -8.77 -4.09 18.68
CA ALA A 184 -9.75 -3.28 17.98
C ALA A 184 -9.93 -3.71 16.51
N ARG A 185 -8.86 -4.09 15.80
CA ARG A 185 -8.94 -4.61 14.43
C ARG A 185 -9.72 -5.91 14.34
N ILE A 186 -9.49 -6.81 15.30
CA ILE A 186 -10.27 -8.05 15.41
C ILE A 186 -11.75 -7.72 15.60
N VAL A 187 -12.08 -6.71 16.41
CA VAL A 187 -13.45 -6.25 16.62
C VAL A 187 -14.06 -5.74 15.32
N VAL A 188 -13.41 -4.80 14.63
CA VAL A 188 -13.88 -4.24 13.34
C VAL A 188 -14.16 -5.36 12.34
N ARG A 189 -13.18 -6.24 12.12
CA ARG A 189 -13.31 -7.34 11.16
C ARG A 189 -14.44 -8.32 11.53
N SER A 190 -14.63 -8.59 12.82
CA SER A 190 -15.70 -9.49 13.28
C SER A 190 -17.09 -8.88 13.09
N LEU A 191 -17.22 -7.56 13.22
CA LEU A 191 -18.48 -6.83 13.03
C LEU A 191 -18.84 -6.68 11.54
N GLU A 192 -17.86 -6.46 10.66
CA GLU A 192 -18.05 -6.26 9.22
C GLU A 192 -18.29 -7.59 8.44
N LYS A 193 -18.02 -8.75 9.04
CA LYS A 193 -18.18 -10.05 8.38
C LYS A 193 -19.64 -10.35 8.03
N THR A 194 -19.87 -10.74 6.78
CA THR A 194 -21.20 -11.13 6.27
C THR A 194 -21.17 -12.56 5.73
N PRO A 195 -22.01 -13.49 6.22
CA PRO A 195 -22.95 -13.31 7.33
C PRO A 195 -22.25 -13.23 8.70
N ARG A 196 -22.81 -12.43 9.61
CA ARG A 196 -22.28 -12.24 10.98
C ARG A 196 -22.47 -13.51 11.82
N CYS A 197 -21.55 -13.75 12.76
CA CYS A 197 -21.70 -14.86 13.70
C CYS A 197 -22.97 -14.66 14.56
N PRO A 198 -23.87 -15.65 14.68
CA PRO A 198 -25.10 -15.53 15.47
C PRO A 198 -24.84 -15.21 16.94
N GLU A 199 -23.87 -15.90 17.57
CA GLU A 199 -23.48 -15.64 18.96
C GLU A 199 -22.90 -14.22 19.13
N LEU A 200 -22.18 -13.71 18.13
CA LEU A 200 -21.69 -12.33 18.17
C LEU A 200 -22.85 -11.34 18.05
N ALA A 201 -23.86 -11.64 17.24
CA ALA A 201 -25.05 -10.80 17.09
C ALA A 201 -25.82 -10.66 18.42
N GLU A 202 -25.88 -11.73 19.23
CA GLU A 202 -26.43 -11.66 20.60
C GLU A 202 -25.56 -10.80 21.52
N VAL A 203 -24.23 -10.96 21.47
CA VAL A 203 -23.30 -10.19 22.30
C VAL A 203 -23.45 -8.69 22.08
N VAL A 204 -23.72 -8.25 20.85
CA VAL A 204 -23.85 -6.83 20.48
C VAL A 204 -25.31 -6.37 20.36
N ALA A 205 -26.29 -7.17 20.79
CA ALA A 205 -27.71 -6.83 20.64
C ALA A 205 -28.09 -5.53 21.37
N ASP A 206 -27.51 -5.32 22.57
CA ASP A 206 -27.73 -4.12 23.39
C ASP A 206 -26.66 -3.04 23.17
N TRP A 207 -25.86 -3.15 22.10
CA TRP A 207 -24.86 -2.15 21.79
C TRP A 207 -25.52 -0.98 21.04
N ASP A 208 -25.38 0.22 21.60
CA ASP A 208 -25.81 1.50 21.04
C ASP A 208 -25.05 1.94 19.78
N GLY A 209 -24.03 1.18 19.38
CA GLY A 209 -23.17 1.49 18.23
C GLY A 209 -21.94 2.33 18.59
N ASP A 210 -21.78 2.76 19.84
CA ASP A 210 -20.64 3.59 20.28
C ASP A 210 -19.36 2.76 20.49
N PRO A 211 -18.27 3.00 19.74
CA PRO A 211 -17.01 2.27 19.89
C PRO A 211 -16.28 2.57 21.21
N SER A 212 -16.60 1.83 22.27
CA SER A 212 -15.97 2.03 23.59
C SER A 212 -14.94 0.95 23.95
N ALA A 213 -14.02 1.28 24.88
CA ALA A 213 -13.04 0.31 25.39
C ALA A 213 -13.71 -0.89 26.12
N LEU A 214 -14.91 -0.68 26.69
CA LEU A 214 -15.72 -1.74 27.30
C LEU A 214 -16.23 -2.71 26.23
N TRP A 215 -16.85 -2.18 25.18
CA TRP A 215 -17.36 -2.97 24.06
C TRP A 215 -16.24 -3.66 23.28
N ARG A 216 -15.11 -2.97 23.06
CA ARG A 216 -13.87 -3.57 22.51
C ARG A 216 -13.48 -4.83 23.26
N LYS A 217 -13.40 -4.76 24.59
CA LYS A 217 -13.02 -5.91 25.44
C LYS A 217 -14.05 -7.03 25.39
N ARG A 218 -15.35 -6.70 25.40
CA ARG A 218 -16.46 -7.66 25.36
C ARG A 218 -16.46 -8.43 24.04
N ILE A 219 -16.38 -7.73 22.91
CA ILE A 219 -16.35 -8.34 21.58
C ILE A 219 -15.06 -9.13 21.37
N ALA A 220 -13.89 -8.56 21.71
CA ALA A 220 -12.61 -9.27 21.60
C ALA A 220 -12.58 -10.55 22.44
N ARG A 221 -13.24 -10.58 23.60
CA ARG A 221 -13.38 -11.81 24.40
C ARG A 221 -14.16 -12.88 23.66
N HIS A 222 -15.32 -12.52 23.09
CA HIS A 222 -16.11 -13.44 22.27
C HIS A 222 -15.29 -14.00 21.10
N THR A 223 -14.56 -13.15 20.38
CA THR A 223 -13.78 -13.57 19.20
C THR A 223 -12.71 -14.60 19.50
N ARG A 224 -12.17 -14.62 20.73
CA ARG A 224 -11.18 -15.62 21.19
C ARG A 224 -11.81 -16.92 21.66
N SER A 225 -13.08 -16.91 22.07
CA SER A 225 -13.77 -18.10 22.60
C SER A 225 -14.68 -18.78 21.58
N CYS A 226 -15.00 -18.12 20.46
CA CYS A 226 -15.90 -18.65 19.43
C CYS A 226 -15.11 -19.24 18.26
N ALA A 227 -15.31 -20.53 17.98
CA ALA A 227 -14.61 -21.24 16.90
C ALA A 227 -14.86 -20.66 15.48
N ARG A 228 -15.96 -19.92 15.27
CA ARG A 228 -16.26 -19.23 13.99
C ARG A 228 -15.51 -17.90 13.85
N CYS A 229 -15.33 -17.20 14.96
CA CYS A 229 -14.65 -15.90 15.02
C CYS A 229 -13.14 -16.04 15.21
N GLU A 230 -12.66 -17.11 15.84
CA GLU A 230 -11.23 -17.36 16.05
C GLU A 230 -10.47 -17.43 14.71
N ARG A 231 -11.07 -18.08 13.70
CA ARG A 231 -10.51 -18.16 12.32
C ARG A 231 -10.39 -16.80 11.62
N VAL A 232 -11.01 -15.75 12.14
CA VAL A 232 -10.94 -14.37 11.61
C VAL A 232 -9.67 -13.65 12.09
N THR A 233 -8.97 -14.22 13.08
CA THR A 233 -7.76 -13.65 13.69
C THR A 233 -6.46 -14.17 13.05
N THR A 234 -6.54 -15.16 12.15
CA THR A 234 -5.40 -16.01 11.74
C THR A 234 -4.54 -15.42 10.62
N ASP A 235 -5.01 -14.40 9.91
CA ASP A 235 -4.34 -13.76 8.78
C ASP A 235 -4.02 -12.27 9.01
N LEU A 236 -3.99 -11.81 10.28
CA LEU A 236 -3.70 -10.41 10.60
C LEU A 236 -2.22 -10.07 10.39
N ALA A 237 -1.94 -9.18 9.43
CA ALA A 237 -0.64 -8.54 9.27
C ALA A 237 -0.33 -7.64 10.49
N ALA A 238 0.96 -7.52 10.83
CA ALA A 238 1.41 -6.67 11.93
C ALA A 238 1.03 -5.20 11.72
N VAL A 239 0.45 -4.57 12.75
CA VAL A 239 -0.05 -3.20 12.70
C VAL A 239 1.05 -2.19 12.36
N GLU A 240 2.26 -2.40 12.86
CA GLU A 240 3.44 -1.59 12.59
C GLU A 240 3.67 -1.41 11.08
N GLY A 241 3.62 -2.52 10.32
CA GLY A 241 3.85 -2.53 8.88
C GLY A 241 2.72 -1.88 8.09
N LEU A 242 1.50 -1.93 8.62
CA LEU A 242 0.34 -1.27 8.04
C LEU A 242 0.37 0.25 8.27
N ILE A 243 0.77 0.70 9.46
CA ILE A 243 0.87 2.10 9.85
C ILE A 243 2.06 2.81 9.20
N ALA A 244 3.24 2.18 9.17
CA ALA A 244 4.43 2.78 8.56
C ALA A 244 4.28 3.09 7.06
N ARG A 245 3.29 2.46 6.40
CA ARG A 245 2.99 2.62 4.98
C ARG A 245 1.72 3.44 4.71
N LEU A 246 1.07 3.97 5.75
CA LEU A 246 -0.05 4.87 5.59
C LEU A 246 0.47 6.31 5.36
N PRO A 247 0.26 6.89 4.16
CA PRO A 247 0.66 8.26 3.88
C PRO A 247 -0.18 9.25 4.70
N LEU A 248 0.37 10.43 4.97
CA LEU A 248 -0.36 11.52 5.62
C LEU A 248 -1.54 11.97 4.75
N VAL A 249 -2.68 12.20 5.39
CA VAL A 249 -3.87 12.75 4.73
C VAL A 249 -3.55 14.16 4.23
N PRO A 250 -3.75 14.44 2.92
CA PRO A 250 -3.55 15.78 2.39
C PRO A 250 -4.59 16.75 2.97
N LEU A 251 -4.19 18.01 3.12
CA LEU A 251 -5.02 19.07 3.69
C LEU A 251 -6.33 19.22 2.90
N PRO A 252 -7.49 19.41 3.57
CA PRO A 252 -8.69 19.91 2.91
C PRO A 252 -8.40 21.21 2.15
N ALA A 253 -8.99 21.39 0.97
CA ALA A 253 -8.78 22.56 0.13
C ALA A 253 -9.05 23.90 0.84
N ALA A 254 -9.94 23.91 1.84
CA ALA A 254 -10.24 25.07 2.68
C ALA A 254 -9.06 25.52 3.57
N LEU A 255 -8.24 24.58 4.06
CA LEU A 255 -7.04 24.87 4.85
C LEU A 255 -5.80 25.14 3.97
N GLY A 256 -5.85 24.76 2.68
CA GLY A 256 -4.81 25.04 1.70
C GLY A 256 -4.77 26.49 1.21
N LEU A 257 -5.73 27.33 1.62
CA LEU A 257 -5.82 28.75 1.29
C LEU A 257 -5.23 29.63 2.41
N TRP A 258 -4.03 29.30 2.89
CA TRP A 258 -3.24 30.25 3.66
C TRP A 258 -2.78 31.35 2.70
N GLN A 259 -3.63 32.35 2.46
CA GLN A 259 -3.25 33.56 1.73
C GLN A 259 -2.75 34.60 2.72
N PRO A 260 -1.48 35.02 2.64
CA PRO A 260 -1.02 36.15 3.42
C PRO A 260 -1.73 37.41 2.92
N LEU A 261 -2.29 38.19 3.85
CA LEU A 261 -2.78 39.54 3.60
C LEU A 261 -1.61 40.39 3.08
N GLY A 262 -1.48 40.57 1.76
CA GLY A 262 -0.42 41.44 1.23
C GLY A 262 -0.10 41.35 -0.26
N ALA A 263 -1.08 41.21 -1.16
CA ALA A 263 -0.82 41.46 -2.59
C ALA A 263 -2.12 41.83 -3.34
N VAL A 264 -2.67 43.02 -3.08
CA VAL A 264 -3.66 43.61 -4.00
C VAL A 264 -2.93 44.59 -4.91
N GLY A 265 -2.41 44.06 -6.01
CA GLY A 265 -2.16 44.84 -7.22
C GLY A 265 -3.50 45.11 -7.89
N THR A 266 -3.85 46.38 -8.02
CA THR A 266 -5.03 46.87 -8.74
C THR A 266 -4.98 46.41 -10.19
N HIS A 267 -5.96 45.63 -10.65
CA HIS A 267 -6.62 45.81 -11.95
C HIS A 267 -7.94 45.02 -12.00
N ALA A 268 -9.01 45.75 -12.27
CA ALA A 268 -10.37 45.27 -12.41
C ALA A 268 -10.61 44.60 -13.78
N ALA A 269 -11.47 43.59 -13.82
CA ALA A 269 -12.57 43.52 -14.78
C ALA A 269 -13.59 42.46 -14.32
N LEU A 270 -14.81 42.93 -14.08
CA LEU A 270 -15.99 42.17 -13.70
C LEU A 270 -16.44 41.26 -14.85
N SER A 271 -16.84 40.02 -14.52
CA SER A 271 -18.00 39.36 -15.14
C SER A 271 -18.56 38.34 -14.16
N GLN A 272 -19.73 38.65 -13.63
CA GLN A 272 -20.48 37.84 -12.67
C GLN A 272 -21.31 36.79 -13.42
N THR A 273 -21.19 35.54 -13.01
CA THR A 273 -22.33 34.61 -12.92
C THR A 273 -22.18 33.86 -11.61
N ALA A 274 -22.97 34.28 -10.61
CA ALA A 274 -23.04 33.66 -9.30
C ALA A 274 -24.14 32.59 -9.27
N MET A 275 -23.81 31.39 -8.80
CA MET A 275 -24.77 30.46 -8.18
C MET A 275 -24.50 30.41 -6.67
N ALA A 276 -25.57 30.24 -5.89
CA ALA A 276 -25.68 30.45 -4.45
C ALA A 276 -24.82 29.51 -3.57
N PRO A 277 -24.53 29.90 -2.30
CA PRO A 277 -23.67 29.15 -1.40
C PRO A 277 -24.45 28.09 -0.59
N VAL A 278 -23.82 26.94 -0.37
CA VAL A 278 -24.13 26.01 0.73
C VAL A 278 -23.24 26.40 1.91
N THR A 279 -23.85 26.46 3.09
CA THR A 279 -23.32 26.95 4.38
C THR A 279 -21.93 26.42 4.74
N ALA A 280 -20.91 27.25 4.53
CA ALA A 280 -19.61 27.17 5.19
C ALA A 280 -19.54 28.26 6.27
N GLY A 281 -19.67 27.85 7.53
CA GLY A 281 -19.61 28.75 8.67
C GLY A 281 -18.17 29.10 9.05
N LYS A 282 -17.86 30.40 8.95
CA LYS A 282 -16.83 31.16 9.69
C LYS A 282 -15.35 30.90 9.36
N PHE A 283 -14.91 31.33 8.18
CA PHE A 283 -13.50 31.70 7.95
C PHE A 283 -13.34 33.08 7.28
N ALA A 284 -14.19 34.04 7.66
CA ALA A 284 -14.04 35.41 7.20
C ALA A 284 -14.40 36.40 8.32
N LEU A 285 -13.53 37.41 8.47
CA LEU A 285 -13.53 38.51 9.44
C LEU A 285 -13.05 38.19 10.86
N PHE A 286 -11.77 38.45 11.12
CA PHE A 286 -11.35 39.29 12.26
C PHE A 286 -9.90 39.76 12.07
N MET A 287 -9.69 40.87 11.38
CA MET A 287 -8.56 41.79 11.57
C MET A 287 -8.84 43.10 10.82
N GLN A 288 -9.38 44.08 11.55
CA GLN A 288 -9.55 45.53 11.30
C GLN A 288 -10.86 45.90 12.02
N GLY A 289 -10.97 46.76 13.02
CA GLY A 289 -10.11 47.75 13.66
C GLY A 289 -11.06 48.60 14.51
N ALA A 290 -10.56 49.35 15.48
CA ALA A 290 -11.37 50.24 16.31
C ALA A 290 -12.30 51.17 15.50
N LEU A 291 -13.44 51.49 16.12
CA LEU A 291 -14.31 52.66 15.95
C LEU A 291 -15.52 52.62 14.97
N VAL A 292 -16.68 52.94 15.58
CA VAL A 292 -17.95 53.55 15.09
C VAL A 292 -19.10 52.66 14.56
N LYS A 293 -20.29 52.92 15.13
CA LYS A 293 -21.63 52.31 14.94
C LYS A 293 -22.37 52.84 13.66
N PRO A 294 -23.69 52.57 13.45
CA PRO A 294 -24.29 51.49 12.67
C PRO A 294 -25.20 52.04 11.53
N ILE A 295 -26.02 51.20 10.84
CA ILE A 295 -27.47 51.41 10.57
C ILE A 295 -28.05 50.40 9.54
N ALA A 296 -29.15 49.77 9.97
CA ALA A 296 -30.38 49.31 9.30
C ALA A 296 -30.40 48.32 8.10
N ALA A 297 -31.03 47.16 8.40
CA ALA A 297 -32.32 46.66 7.88
C ALA A 297 -32.61 46.63 6.36
N ALA A 298 -33.00 45.46 5.82
CA ALA A 298 -34.42 45.06 5.69
C ALA A 298 -34.64 43.82 4.77
N ALA A 299 -35.34 42.85 5.35
CA ALA A 299 -36.37 41.93 4.85
C ALA A 299 -36.66 41.68 3.35
N ALA A 300 -36.78 40.36 3.07
CA ALA A 300 -37.90 39.63 2.44
C ALA A 300 -38.22 39.77 0.93
N ALA A 301 -38.26 38.62 0.23
CA ALA A 301 -39.46 38.13 -0.46
C ALA A 301 -39.25 36.71 -1.03
N VAL A 302 -40.23 35.85 -0.77
CA VAL A 302 -40.43 34.48 -1.28
C VAL A 302 -41.03 34.54 -2.68
N LEU A 303 -40.71 33.60 -3.58
CA LEU A 303 -41.66 33.07 -4.56
C LEU A 303 -41.23 31.69 -5.09
N ALA A 304 -42.21 30.79 -5.08
CA ALA A 304 -42.12 29.39 -5.46
C ALA A 304 -42.32 29.18 -6.97
N ALA A 305 -41.73 28.11 -7.51
CA ALA A 305 -42.25 27.37 -8.66
C ALA A 305 -41.71 25.94 -8.62
N GLY A 306 -42.59 24.96 -8.45
CA GLY A 306 -42.28 23.54 -8.59
C GLY A 306 -42.47 23.07 -10.02
N VAL A 307 -41.77 22.00 -10.40
CA VAL A 307 -42.20 21.03 -11.42
C VAL A 307 -41.73 19.64 -10.98
N ALA A 308 -42.68 18.70 -11.05
CA ALA A 308 -42.56 17.31 -10.64
C ALA A 308 -41.65 16.47 -11.55
N VAL A 309 -40.94 15.50 -10.96
CA VAL A 309 -40.31 14.39 -11.69
C VAL A 309 -41.03 13.11 -11.31
N THR A 310 -41.63 12.49 -12.32
CA THR A 310 -42.25 11.16 -12.29
C THR A 310 -41.21 10.09 -12.05
N VAL A 311 -41.32 9.34 -10.95
CA VAL A 311 -40.50 8.17 -10.66
C VAL A 311 -41.12 6.96 -11.38
N VAL A 312 -40.42 6.42 -12.37
CA VAL A 312 -40.73 5.11 -12.97
C VAL A 312 -40.04 4.05 -12.11
N LEU A 313 -40.85 3.28 -11.37
CA LEU A 313 -40.42 2.06 -10.67
C LEU A 313 -40.28 0.91 -11.70
N PRO A 314 -39.20 0.12 -11.69
CA PRO A 314 -39.16 -1.12 -12.46
C PRO A 314 -39.95 -2.22 -11.73
N SER A 315 -40.84 -2.84 -12.49
CA SER A 315 -41.71 -3.95 -12.11
C SER A 315 -40.93 -5.27 -11.98
N GLU A 316 -41.25 -6.04 -10.95
CA GLU A 316 -40.93 -7.47 -10.83
C GLU A 316 -41.76 -8.30 -11.82
N GLU A 317 -41.16 -9.38 -12.35
CA GLU A 317 -41.73 -10.73 -12.58
C GLU A 317 -40.80 -11.58 -13.50
N PRO A 318 -40.94 -12.91 -13.60
CA PRO A 318 -41.37 -13.90 -12.61
C PRO A 318 -40.42 -15.11 -12.49
N VAL A 319 -40.64 -15.88 -11.44
CA VAL A 319 -40.00 -17.16 -11.08
C VAL A 319 -40.23 -18.24 -12.15
N ALA A 320 -39.15 -18.86 -12.64
CA ALA A 320 -39.21 -20.09 -13.42
C ALA A 320 -39.12 -21.31 -12.49
N GLN A 321 -40.19 -22.12 -12.52
CA GLN A 321 -40.33 -23.39 -11.80
C GLN A 321 -39.39 -24.46 -12.38
N ALA A 322 -38.69 -25.19 -11.51
CA ALA A 322 -38.05 -26.46 -11.85
C ALA A 322 -38.97 -27.63 -11.47
N VAL A 323 -39.30 -28.46 -12.45
CA VAL A 323 -40.06 -29.72 -12.32
C VAL A 323 -39.16 -30.81 -11.70
N PRO A 324 -39.69 -31.69 -10.83
CA PRO A 324 -38.86 -32.60 -10.04
C PRO A 324 -38.41 -33.81 -10.86
N VAL A 325 -37.16 -34.25 -10.67
CA VAL A 325 -36.71 -35.58 -11.08
C VAL A 325 -36.40 -36.37 -9.82
N THR A 326 -37.26 -37.33 -9.54
CA THR A 326 -37.18 -38.31 -8.47
C THR A 326 -36.11 -39.37 -8.77
N SER A 327 -35.26 -39.61 -7.77
CA SER A 327 -34.76 -40.91 -7.29
C SER A 327 -34.46 -42.04 -8.27
N SER A 328 -33.22 -42.55 -8.29
CA SER A 328 -33.01 -44.00 -8.18
C SER A 328 -31.57 -44.41 -7.79
N SER A 329 -31.51 -45.11 -6.64
CA SER A 329 -30.65 -46.23 -6.20
C SER A 329 -29.11 -46.19 -6.25
N ALA A 330 -28.55 -46.30 -5.04
CA ALA A 330 -27.24 -46.87 -4.69
C ALA A 330 -27.22 -48.42 -4.88
N PRO A 331 -26.24 -49.15 -4.31
CA PRO A 331 -24.80 -49.21 -4.56
C PRO A 331 -24.42 -50.59 -5.15
N THR A 332 -23.21 -50.76 -5.70
CA THR A 332 -22.64 -52.12 -5.83
C THR A 332 -21.18 -52.13 -5.43
N SER A 333 -20.98 -52.72 -4.25
CA SER A 333 -19.73 -53.21 -3.69
C SER A 333 -19.26 -54.42 -4.50
N ILE A 334 -18.00 -54.42 -4.97
CA ILE A 334 -17.16 -55.63 -5.04
C ILE A 334 -15.70 -55.20 -4.76
N LEU A 335 -15.21 -55.54 -3.56
CA LEU A 335 -13.79 -55.71 -3.20
C LEU A 335 -13.38 -57.19 -3.47
N PRO A 336 -12.13 -57.63 -3.22
CA PRO A 336 -10.89 -57.34 -3.95
C PRO A 336 -10.21 -58.66 -4.41
N ALA A 337 -9.29 -58.59 -5.39
CA ALA A 337 -8.41 -59.72 -5.69
C ALA A 337 -6.99 -59.41 -5.23
N GLU A 338 -6.64 -60.14 -4.18
CA GLU A 338 -5.36 -60.21 -3.47
C GLU A 338 -4.31 -60.97 -4.28
N LEU A 339 -3.08 -60.43 -4.34
CA LEU A 339 -1.88 -61.23 -4.51
C LEU A 339 -0.77 -60.64 -3.61
N ALA A 340 -0.41 -61.45 -2.62
CA ALA A 340 0.59 -61.23 -1.60
C ALA A 340 2.04 -61.41 -2.14
N PRO A 341 3.07 -61.03 -1.35
CA PRO A 341 4.44 -60.77 -1.80
C PRO A 341 5.43 -61.90 -1.47
N SER A 342 6.63 -61.85 -2.06
CA SER A 342 7.86 -62.54 -1.60
C SER A 342 9.09 -62.10 -2.42
N PRO A 343 10.33 -62.25 -1.92
CA PRO A 343 10.80 -62.02 -0.56
C PRO A 343 12.07 -61.13 -0.53
N VAL A 344 12.40 -60.73 0.69
CA VAL A 344 13.61 -60.01 1.11
C VAL A 344 14.86 -60.89 0.95
N SER A 345 15.99 -60.31 0.59
CA SER A 345 17.32 -60.88 0.88
C SER A 345 18.26 -59.78 1.35
N SER A 346 18.64 -59.90 2.60
CA SER A 346 19.62 -59.12 3.33
C SER A 346 21.04 -59.52 2.91
N SER A 347 21.95 -58.56 2.76
CA SER A 347 23.38 -58.81 2.94
C SER A 347 24.07 -57.56 3.46
N SER A 348 24.37 -57.61 4.76
CA SER A 348 25.36 -56.75 5.41
C SER A 348 26.76 -57.14 4.93
N SER A 349 27.59 -56.17 4.57
CA SER A 349 29.05 -56.32 4.68
C SER A 349 29.69 -54.99 5.08
N VAL A 350 30.53 -55.09 6.11
CA VAL A 350 31.33 -54.04 6.77
C VAL A 350 32.58 -53.74 5.91
N PRO A 351 33.13 -52.51 5.93
CA PRO A 351 34.12 -52.07 4.93
C PRO A 351 35.56 -52.47 5.29
N PRO A 352 36.47 -52.60 4.31
CA PRO A 352 37.90 -52.54 4.55
C PRO A 352 38.43 -51.11 4.34
N THR A 353 39.15 -50.64 5.33
CA THR A 353 40.04 -49.49 5.29
C THR A 353 41.06 -49.64 4.17
N THR A 354 41.16 -48.69 3.24
CA THR A 354 42.33 -48.57 2.37
C THR A 354 42.70 -47.12 2.12
N THR A 355 44.00 -46.90 2.20
CA THR A 355 44.70 -45.65 2.40
C THR A 355 44.78 -44.83 1.12
N THR A 356 44.71 -43.52 1.32
CA THR A 356 44.76 -42.40 0.38
C THR A 356 45.94 -42.46 -0.60
N THR A 357 45.69 -42.23 -1.89
CA THR A 357 46.67 -41.61 -2.79
C THR A 357 45.93 -40.63 -3.70
N THR A 358 46.03 -39.34 -3.38
CA THR A 358 45.37 -38.24 -4.07
C THR A 358 46.12 -37.93 -5.37
N VAL A 359 45.53 -38.26 -6.52
CA VAL A 359 45.92 -37.71 -7.81
C VAL A 359 45.09 -36.44 -8.04
N ALA A 360 45.76 -35.31 -8.27
CA ALA A 360 45.12 -34.03 -8.51
C ALA A 360 44.33 -34.04 -9.83
N PRO A 361 43.08 -33.54 -9.87
CA PRO A 361 42.32 -33.48 -11.11
C PRO A 361 42.87 -32.39 -12.05
N ALA A 362 42.92 -32.71 -13.34
CA ALA A 362 43.32 -31.79 -14.40
C ALA A 362 42.40 -30.56 -14.46
N PRO A 363 42.92 -29.37 -14.83
CA PRO A 363 42.13 -28.16 -14.91
C PRO A 363 41.03 -28.28 -15.99
N PRO A 364 39.84 -27.74 -15.74
CA PRO A 364 38.73 -27.81 -16.70
C PRO A 364 39.09 -27.03 -17.98
N PRO A 365 38.56 -27.44 -19.15
CA PRO A 365 38.77 -26.72 -20.39
C PRO A 365 38.22 -25.28 -20.27
N PRO A 366 38.83 -24.29 -20.96
CA PRO A 366 38.40 -22.91 -20.90
C PRO A 366 36.93 -22.79 -21.35
N ALA A 367 36.14 -22.07 -20.56
CA ALA A 367 34.72 -21.85 -20.82
C ALA A 367 34.52 -21.23 -22.21
N ALA A 368 33.56 -21.79 -22.97
CA ALA A 368 33.09 -21.20 -24.22
C ALA A 368 32.64 -19.74 -23.97
N PRO A 369 32.80 -18.84 -24.94
CA PRO A 369 32.32 -17.47 -24.81
C PRO A 369 30.81 -17.49 -24.56
N VAL A 370 30.42 -17.07 -23.36
CA VAL A 370 29.01 -17.03 -22.92
C VAL A 370 28.35 -15.85 -23.63
N VAL A 371 27.56 -16.13 -24.66
CA VAL A 371 26.68 -15.15 -25.31
C VAL A 371 25.59 -14.77 -24.31
N ALA A 372 25.30 -13.47 -24.16
CA ALA A 372 24.20 -13.01 -23.32
C ALA A 372 22.88 -13.67 -23.77
N SER A 373 22.22 -14.39 -22.88
CA SER A 373 20.93 -15.00 -23.16
C SER A 373 19.89 -13.95 -23.54
N ALA A 374 19.16 -14.19 -24.63
CA ALA A 374 18.04 -13.34 -25.04
C ALA A 374 16.85 -13.40 -24.05
N LYS A 375 16.81 -14.41 -23.17
CA LYS A 375 15.76 -14.56 -22.14
C LYS A 375 16.07 -13.75 -20.88
N LYS A 376 17.35 -13.65 -20.52
CA LYS A 376 17.81 -13.06 -19.26
C LYS A 376 17.65 -11.54 -19.28
N GLY A 377 16.94 -11.01 -18.29
CA GLY A 377 16.80 -9.57 -18.07
C GLY A 377 16.77 -9.23 -16.60
N VAL A 378 16.43 -7.97 -16.28
CA VAL A 378 16.35 -7.51 -14.90
C VAL A 378 15.37 -6.34 -14.77
N SER A 379 14.72 -6.22 -13.62
CA SER A 379 14.01 -4.99 -13.26
C SER A 379 14.97 -4.02 -12.56
N THR A 380 14.92 -2.73 -12.89
CA THR A 380 15.82 -1.74 -12.29
C THR A 380 15.25 -0.33 -12.30
N TRP A 381 15.64 0.47 -11.31
CA TRP A 381 15.55 1.94 -11.36
C TRP A 381 16.92 2.54 -11.67
N ASN A 382 16.98 3.87 -11.79
CA ASN A 382 18.25 4.57 -11.99
C ASN A 382 19.04 4.64 -10.67
N PHE A 383 20.28 4.18 -10.67
CA PHE A 383 21.20 4.24 -9.53
C PHE A 383 22.65 4.40 -10.03
N ASP A 384 23.55 4.78 -9.12
CA ASP A 384 24.97 4.93 -9.44
C ASP A 384 25.57 3.61 -9.96
N GLY A 385 26.05 3.61 -11.20
CA GLY A 385 26.60 2.44 -11.87
C GLY A 385 25.58 1.55 -12.59
N VAL A 386 24.32 1.95 -12.75
CA VAL A 386 23.27 1.14 -13.42
C VAL A 386 23.68 0.64 -14.81
N THR A 387 24.26 1.49 -15.66
CA THR A 387 24.72 1.10 -17.01
C THR A 387 25.79 0.01 -16.95
N LYS A 388 26.74 0.16 -16.03
CA LYS A 388 27.80 -0.83 -15.81
C LYS A 388 27.21 -2.13 -15.29
N ALA A 389 26.27 -2.08 -14.35
CA ALA A 389 25.61 -3.26 -13.80
C ALA A 389 24.79 -4.02 -14.86
N LEU A 390 24.04 -3.32 -15.72
CA LEU A 390 23.29 -3.92 -16.84
C LEU A 390 24.22 -4.67 -17.81
N GLY A 391 25.38 -4.09 -18.12
CA GLY A 391 26.40 -4.75 -18.95
C GLY A 391 27.06 -5.94 -18.24
N ASP A 392 27.46 -5.76 -16.97
CA ASP A 392 28.16 -6.79 -16.19
C ASP A 392 27.29 -8.02 -15.96
N VAL A 393 26.01 -7.82 -15.63
CA VAL A 393 25.05 -8.91 -15.40
C VAL A 393 24.64 -9.64 -16.69
N ARG A 394 25.03 -9.11 -17.86
CA ARG A 394 24.69 -9.63 -19.19
C ARG A 394 23.18 -9.72 -19.41
N ALA A 395 22.45 -8.67 -19.02
CA ALA A 395 21.03 -8.56 -19.32
C ALA A 395 20.83 -8.35 -20.83
N GLY A 396 19.96 -9.13 -21.47
CA GLY A 396 19.50 -8.88 -22.84
C GLY A 396 18.36 -7.86 -22.92
N TRP A 397 17.67 -7.62 -21.80
CA TRP A 397 16.59 -6.65 -21.70
C TRP A 397 16.38 -6.17 -20.25
N TYR A 398 15.69 -5.04 -20.08
CA TYR A 398 15.30 -4.53 -18.77
C TYR A 398 13.97 -3.75 -18.85
N TYR A 399 13.36 -3.54 -17.68
CA TYR A 399 12.26 -2.60 -17.51
C TYR A 399 12.35 -1.91 -16.15
N ASN A 400 11.61 -0.82 -15.99
CA ASN A 400 11.64 0.06 -14.82
C ASN A 400 10.24 0.51 -14.37
N TRP A 401 9.22 -0.31 -14.66
CA TRP A 401 7.81 0.01 -14.36
C TRP A 401 7.24 1.26 -15.06
N ALA A 402 7.98 1.89 -15.97
CA ALA A 402 7.58 3.11 -16.66
C ALA A 402 7.47 2.90 -18.19
N SER A 403 6.92 3.91 -18.87
CA SER A 403 6.84 3.96 -20.34
C SER A 403 8.13 4.42 -21.02
N THR A 404 9.11 4.88 -20.23
CA THR A 404 10.39 5.42 -20.72
C THR A 404 11.56 4.93 -19.86
N PRO A 405 12.80 4.99 -20.36
CA PRO A 405 14.01 4.59 -19.60
C PRO A 405 14.33 5.40 -18.33
N GLU A 406 13.65 6.53 -18.06
CA GLU A 406 13.85 7.40 -16.88
C GLU A 406 15.33 7.76 -16.59
N GLY A 407 16.09 8.05 -17.64
CA GLY A 407 17.49 8.47 -17.53
C GLY A 407 18.51 7.33 -17.44
N ILE A 408 18.08 6.07 -17.56
CA ILE A 408 18.97 4.92 -17.66
C ILE A 408 19.56 4.87 -19.07
N ALA A 409 20.86 5.09 -19.20
CA ALA A 409 21.61 4.92 -20.44
C ALA A 409 22.05 3.44 -20.57
N ALA A 410 21.15 2.56 -21.00
CA ALA A 410 21.46 1.14 -21.15
C ALA A 410 22.52 0.89 -22.25
N PRO A 411 23.32 -0.18 -22.15
CA PRO A 411 24.21 -0.58 -23.25
C PRO A 411 23.40 -0.88 -24.53
N PRO A 412 23.98 -0.70 -25.74
CA PRO A 412 23.23 -0.78 -27.00
C PRO A 412 22.47 -2.09 -27.25
N ASP A 413 22.99 -3.20 -26.71
CA ASP A 413 22.41 -4.53 -26.90
C ASP A 413 21.39 -4.92 -25.82
N VAL A 414 21.09 -4.02 -24.88
CA VAL A 414 20.12 -4.24 -23.80
C VAL A 414 18.81 -3.55 -24.14
N GLU A 415 17.78 -4.34 -24.50
CA GLU A 415 16.48 -3.81 -24.90
C GLU A 415 15.71 -3.23 -23.70
N PHE A 416 15.21 -2.01 -23.82
CA PHE A 416 14.22 -1.47 -22.87
C PHE A 416 12.81 -1.98 -23.23
N VAL A 417 12.07 -2.45 -22.22
CA VAL A 417 10.67 -2.85 -22.35
C VAL A 417 9.77 -1.90 -21.55
N PRO A 418 8.94 -1.07 -22.21
CA PRO A 418 8.02 -0.17 -21.54
C PRO A 418 6.86 -0.91 -20.85
N MET A 419 6.32 -0.28 -19.82
CA MET A 419 5.14 -0.73 -19.09
C MET A 419 4.10 0.39 -18.96
N ILE A 420 2.83 0.05 -19.10
CA ILE A 420 1.73 0.89 -18.61
C ILE A 420 1.32 0.35 -17.25
N TRP A 421 1.88 0.92 -16.19
CA TRP A 421 1.80 0.36 -14.84
C TRP A 421 0.36 0.20 -14.31
N GLY A 422 -0.53 1.15 -14.58
CA GLY A 422 -1.90 1.10 -14.10
C GLY A 422 -2.76 2.17 -14.77
N GLU A 423 -4.01 2.31 -14.34
CA GLU A 423 -4.97 3.24 -14.94
C GLU A 423 -4.48 4.69 -14.96
N LYS A 424 -3.80 5.14 -13.88
CA LYS A 424 -3.27 6.51 -13.77
C LYS A 424 -2.18 6.82 -14.82
N SER A 425 -1.50 5.80 -15.34
CA SER A 425 -0.45 5.94 -16.36
C SER A 425 -1.00 5.79 -17.78
N MET A 426 -2.33 5.76 -17.94
CA MET A 426 -2.98 5.45 -19.21
C MET A 426 -3.59 6.69 -19.88
N ASP A 427 -2.72 7.66 -20.14
CA ASP A 427 -2.99 8.77 -21.07
C ASP A 427 -2.34 8.50 -22.44
N GLN A 428 -2.77 9.25 -23.47
CA GLN A 428 -2.27 9.03 -24.84
C GLN A 428 -0.77 9.35 -24.97
N ALA A 429 -0.29 10.40 -24.30
CA ALA A 429 1.12 10.79 -24.35
C ALA A 429 2.02 9.68 -23.78
N ASN A 430 1.55 8.97 -22.74
CA ASN A 430 2.29 7.88 -22.14
C ASN A 430 2.29 6.61 -23.02
N LEU A 431 1.19 6.33 -23.73
CA LEU A 431 1.13 5.27 -24.74
C LEU A 431 2.05 5.55 -25.93
N ASP A 432 2.11 6.80 -26.38
CA ASP A 432 2.99 7.24 -27.46
C ASP A 432 4.47 7.12 -27.05
N LYS A 433 4.80 7.49 -25.79
CA LYS A 433 6.13 7.27 -25.21
C LYS A 433 6.49 5.79 -25.18
N ALA A 434 5.59 4.92 -24.71
CA ALA A 434 5.83 3.48 -24.71
C ALA A 434 6.12 2.96 -26.14
N LYS A 435 5.31 3.37 -27.11
CA LYS A 435 5.49 3.01 -28.53
C LYS A 435 6.83 3.51 -29.11
N ALA A 436 7.28 4.68 -28.72
CA ALA A 436 8.55 5.24 -29.17
C ALA A 436 9.77 4.54 -28.55
N ASN A 437 9.64 3.95 -27.37
CA ASN A 437 10.76 3.42 -26.59
C ASN A 437 10.91 1.89 -26.62
N GLY A 438 9.94 1.13 -27.15
CA GLY A 438 10.02 -0.33 -27.15
C GLY A 438 9.23 -1.02 -28.26
N LYS A 439 9.54 -2.30 -28.47
CA LYS A 439 8.85 -3.18 -29.44
C LYS A 439 7.77 -4.06 -28.79
N VAL A 440 7.86 -4.18 -27.46
CA VAL A 440 6.98 -4.98 -26.61
C VAL A 440 6.41 -4.05 -25.53
N LEU A 441 5.20 -4.31 -25.07
CA LEU A 441 4.54 -3.56 -24.01
C LEU A 441 4.11 -4.51 -22.89
N LEU A 442 4.53 -4.23 -21.67
CA LEU A 442 3.98 -4.85 -20.46
C LEU A 442 2.69 -4.13 -20.04
N GLY A 443 1.68 -4.92 -19.69
CA GLY A 443 0.41 -4.44 -19.17
C GLY A 443 0.50 -3.92 -17.73
N PHE A 444 -0.64 -3.86 -17.06
CA PHE A 444 -0.72 -3.33 -15.69
C PHE A 444 0.03 -4.20 -14.68
N ASN A 445 0.66 -3.55 -13.70
CA ASN A 445 1.46 -4.18 -12.67
C ASN A 445 0.61 -4.53 -11.45
N GLU A 446 0.53 -5.82 -11.13
CA GLU A 446 -0.14 -6.36 -9.94
C GLU A 446 -1.53 -5.75 -9.70
N PRO A 447 -2.43 -5.75 -10.70
CA PRO A 447 -3.77 -5.17 -10.55
C PRO A 447 -4.62 -5.88 -9.48
N ASP A 448 -4.24 -7.10 -9.11
CA ASP A 448 -4.79 -7.90 -8.01
C ASP A 448 -4.42 -7.37 -6.61
N PHE A 449 -3.42 -6.49 -6.51
CA PHE A 449 -3.00 -5.89 -5.25
C PHE A 449 -3.48 -4.44 -5.08
N PRO A 450 -4.07 -4.08 -3.92
CA PRO A 450 -4.53 -2.71 -3.66
C PRO A 450 -3.44 -1.64 -3.62
N ASP A 451 -2.20 -2.03 -3.29
CA ASP A 451 -1.05 -1.12 -3.20
C ASP A 451 -0.34 -0.92 -4.55
N GLN A 452 -0.83 -1.59 -5.59
CA GLN A 452 -0.24 -1.62 -6.92
C GLN A 452 -1.21 -0.99 -7.92
N ALA A 453 -1.39 -1.54 -9.12
CA ALA A 453 -2.32 -0.95 -10.08
C ALA A 453 -3.76 -0.91 -9.56
N ASN A 454 -4.15 -1.85 -8.67
CA ASN A 454 -5.44 -1.93 -8.00
C ASN A 454 -6.63 -1.76 -8.96
N MET A 455 -6.82 -2.76 -9.83
CA MET A 455 -7.82 -2.72 -10.88
C MET A 455 -8.64 -4.00 -10.85
N THR A 456 -9.93 -3.92 -11.12
CA THR A 456 -10.71 -5.14 -11.39
C THR A 456 -10.36 -5.70 -12.78
N PRO A 457 -10.52 -7.00 -13.03
CA PRO A 457 -10.35 -7.57 -14.37
C PRO A 457 -11.23 -6.86 -15.41
N GLU A 458 -12.46 -6.50 -15.04
CA GLU A 458 -13.41 -5.83 -15.90
C GLU A 458 -12.91 -4.43 -16.29
N ARG A 459 -12.36 -3.67 -15.33
CA ARG A 459 -11.78 -2.35 -15.61
C ARG A 459 -10.55 -2.45 -16.52
N ALA A 460 -9.69 -3.44 -16.28
CA ALA A 460 -8.54 -3.70 -17.15
C ALA A 460 -8.97 -4.05 -18.59
N LEU A 461 -10.03 -4.85 -18.75
CA LEU A 461 -10.60 -5.20 -20.06
C LEU A 461 -11.19 -4.00 -20.79
N ASP A 462 -11.86 -3.08 -20.09
CA ASP A 462 -12.43 -1.87 -20.69
C ASP A 462 -11.35 -0.95 -21.25
N LEU A 463 -10.18 -0.94 -20.62
CA LEU A 463 -9.06 -0.09 -21.01
C LEU A 463 -8.12 -0.76 -22.02
N TRP A 464 -8.19 -2.09 -22.14
CA TRP A 464 -7.32 -2.89 -22.99
C TRP A 464 -7.24 -2.47 -24.46
N PRO A 465 -8.33 -2.05 -25.13
CA PRO A 465 -8.28 -1.60 -26.52
C PRO A 465 -7.28 -0.45 -26.74
N ARG A 466 -7.05 0.39 -25.73
CA ARG A 466 -6.07 1.50 -25.80
C ARG A 466 -4.63 1.00 -25.84
N LEU A 467 -4.30 -0.05 -25.07
CA LEU A 467 -2.99 -0.70 -25.13
C LEU A 467 -2.81 -1.43 -26.47
N GLN A 468 -3.83 -2.15 -26.93
CA GLN A 468 -3.77 -2.84 -28.23
C GLN A 468 -3.56 -1.88 -29.40
N ALA A 469 -4.14 -0.68 -29.36
CA ALA A 469 -4.03 0.34 -30.39
C ALA A 469 -2.58 0.85 -30.59
N THR A 470 -1.68 0.63 -29.64
CA THR A 470 -0.24 0.92 -29.82
C THR A 470 0.36 0.09 -30.96
N GLY A 471 -0.16 -1.11 -31.21
CA GLY A 471 0.36 -2.07 -32.18
C GLY A 471 1.57 -2.87 -31.67
N LEU A 472 2.03 -2.62 -30.45
CA LEU A 472 3.14 -3.36 -29.84
C LEU A 472 2.74 -4.80 -29.50
N ARG A 473 3.72 -5.70 -29.42
CA ARG A 473 3.51 -7.02 -28.82
C ARG A 473 3.12 -6.83 -27.36
N LEU A 474 1.99 -7.39 -26.94
CA LEU A 474 1.31 -6.98 -25.71
C LEU A 474 1.21 -8.14 -24.72
N GLY A 475 1.86 -7.97 -23.57
CA GLY A 475 1.72 -8.88 -22.44
C GLY A 475 0.44 -8.61 -21.68
N SER A 476 -0.17 -9.63 -21.06
CA SER A 476 -1.26 -9.42 -20.10
C SER A 476 -0.83 -8.53 -18.94
N PRO A 477 -1.75 -8.09 -18.07
CA PRO A 477 -1.37 -7.59 -16.76
C PRO A 477 -0.59 -8.65 -15.97
N SER A 478 0.42 -8.23 -15.23
CA SER A 478 1.25 -9.09 -14.39
C SER A 478 0.58 -9.27 -13.03
N VAL A 479 -0.07 -10.40 -12.78
CA VAL A 479 -0.62 -10.67 -11.43
C VAL A 479 0.48 -11.02 -10.45
N GLY A 480 0.35 -10.54 -9.21
CA GLY A 480 1.34 -10.80 -8.17
C GLY A 480 1.17 -12.18 -7.52
N HIS A 481 0.00 -12.81 -7.66
CA HIS A 481 -0.21 -14.20 -7.23
C HIS A 481 -1.27 -14.95 -8.04
N SER A 482 -1.30 -16.28 -7.86
CA SER A 482 -2.42 -17.16 -8.28
C SER A 482 -2.86 -17.04 -9.74
N GLY A 483 -1.94 -16.74 -10.65
CA GLY A 483 -2.21 -16.65 -12.09
C GLY A 483 -2.72 -17.94 -12.70
N ASP A 484 -2.52 -19.10 -12.06
CA ASP A 484 -2.99 -20.40 -12.50
C ASP A 484 -4.42 -20.76 -12.04
N LYS A 485 -5.02 -19.95 -11.15
CA LYS A 485 -6.28 -20.33 -10.47
C LYS A 485 -7.53 -19.94 -11.26
N GLU A 486 -8.41 -20.92 -11.42
CA GLU A 486 -9.75 -20.71 -11.96
C GLU A 486 -10.54 -19.69 -11.13
N GLY A 487 -11.22 -18.77 -11.81
CA GLY A 487 -11.94 -17.66 -11.18
C GLY A 487 -11.03 -16.57 -10.59
N GLY A 488 -9.71 -16.76 -10.61
CA GLY A 488 -8.72 -15.77 -10.20
C GLY A 488 -8.70 -14.54 -11.10
N TRP A 489 -7.93 -13.52 -10.71
CA TRP A 489 -7.87 -12.24 -11.43
C TRP A 489 -7.47 -12.44 -12.90
N LEU A 490 -6.33 -13.12 -13.13
CA LEU A 490 -5.82 -13.39 -14.48
C LEU A 490 -6.79 -14.25 -15.28
N ASP A 491 -7.43 -15.24 -14.66
CA ASP A 491 -8.38 -16.12 -15.31
C ASP A 491 -9.62 -15.38 -15.82
N ARG A 492 -10.20 -14.51 -14.99
CA ARG A 492 -11.33 -13.65 -15.38
C ARG A 492 -10.92 -12.68 -16.49
N PHE A 493 -9.72 -12.09 -16.39
CA PHE A 493 -9.19 -11.21 -17.43
C PHE A 493 -9.01 -11.96 -18.76
N MET A 494 -8.32 -13.10 -18.77
CA MET A 494 -8.06 -13.88 -19.99
C MET A 494 -9.34 -14.42 -20.62
N THR A 495 -10.29 -14.87 -19.80
CA THR A 495 -11.62 -15.29 -20.26
C THR A 495 -12.38 -14.13 -20.90
N GLY A 496 -12.43 -12.98 -20.23
CA GLY A 496 -13.09 -11.79 -20.76
C GLY A 496 -12.40 -11.23 -22.00
N ALA A 497 -11.07 -11.32 -22.10
CA ALA A 497 -10.32 -10.93 -23.27
C ALA A 497 -10.67 -11.80 -24.48
N ALA A 498 -10.72 -13.12 -24.30
CA ALA A 498 -11.15 -14.05 -25.34
C ALA A 498 -12.60 -13.80 -25.80
N GLN A 499 -13.53 -13.58 -24.86
CA GLN A 499 -14.93 -13.27 -25.15
C GLN A 499 -15.09 -11.95 -25.93
N ARG A 500 -14.25 -10.95 -25.64
CA ARG A 500 -14.25 -9.64 -26.31
C ARG A 500 -13.38 -9.60 -27.59
N GLY A 501 -12.74 -10.70 -27.97
CA GLY A 501 -11.84 -10.75 -29.13
C GLY A 501 -10.56 -9.88 -28.97
N LEU A 502 -10.13 -9.65 -27.73
CA LEU A 502 -8.97 -8.83 -27.40
C LEU A 502 -7.67 -9.65 -27.51
N ARG A 503 -6.61 -9.02 -28.02
CA ARG A 503 -5.28 -9.63 -28.21
C ARG A 503 -4.49 -9.60 -26.90
N VAL A 504 -3.93 -10.76 -26.55
CA VAL A 504 -2.90 -10.94 -25.53
C VAL A 504 -1.87 -11.89 -26.12
N ASP A 505 -0.61 -11.47 -26.24
CA ASP A 505 0.42 -12.24 -26.95
C ASP A 505 1.22 -13.14 -26.02
N PHE A 506 1.47 -12.70 -24.79
CA PHE A 506 2.21 -13.44 -23.76
C PHE A 506 1.70 -13.05 -22.37
N ILE A 507 2.10 -13.81 -21.35
CA ILE A 507 1.63 -13.63 -19.97
C ILE A 507 2.83 -13.35 -19.07
N PRO A 508 3.03 -12.10 -18.62
CA PRO A 508 3.95 -11.82 -17.54
C PRO A 508 3.37 -12.26 -16.19
N ILE A 509 4.21 -12.82 -15.32
CA ILE A 509 3.85 -13.24 -13.96
C ILE A 509 4.93 -12.84 -12.97
N HIS A 510 4.52 -12.63 -11.72
CA HIS A 510 5.43 -12.44 -10.60
C HIS A 510 5.43 -13.68 -9.69
N TRP A 511 6.56 -13.93 -9.04
CA TRP A 511 6.68 -15.01 -8.07
C TRP A 511 7.71 -14.70 -6.98
N TYR A 512 7.29 -14.78 -5.71
CA TYR A 512 8.17 -14.59 -4.57
C TYR A 512 8.09 -15.80 -3.64
N GLY A 513 9.20 -16.54 -3.54
CA GLY A 513 9.26 -17.77 -2.75
C GLY A 513 9.52 -17.51 -1.28
N SER A 514 8.70 -18.10 -0.40
CA SER A 514 8.90 -18.06 1.06
C SER A 514 9.73 -19.24 1.60
N ASP A 515 9.79 -20.35 0.84
CA ASP A 515 10.73 -21.45 1.09
C ASP A 515 12.09 -21.09 0.50
N PHE A 516 13.14 -21.04 1.33
CA PHE A 516 14.50 -20.68 0.92
C PHE A 516 15.40 -21.91 0.70
N SER A 517 14.82 -23.11 0.77
CA SER A 517 15.53 -24.35 0.46
C SER A 517 15.72 -24.53 -1.06
N ALA A 518 16.48 -25.56 -1.42
CA ALA A 518 16.67 -25.95 -2.82
C ALA A 518 15.35 -26.28 -3.56
N ALA A 519 14.26 -26.58 -2.83
CA ALA A 519 12.95 -26.86 -3.42
C ALA A 519 12.31 -25.64 -4.11
N ALA A 520 12.73 -24.42 -3.76
CA ALA A 520 12.18 -23.18 -4.28
C ALA A 520 12.21 -23.09 -5.83
N VAL A 521 13.25 -23.62 -6.47
CA VAL A 521 13.34 -23.67 -7.95
C VAL A 521 12.21 -24.52 -8.54
N GLY A 522 11.90 -25.65 -7.89
CA GLY A 522 10.79 -26.51 -8.28
C GLY A 522 9.43 -25.83 -8.07
N HIS A 523 9.26 -25.08 -6.98
CA HIS A 523 8.03 -24.32 -6.72
C HIS A 523 7.78 -23.26 -7.80
N LEU A 524 8.81 -22.49 -8.17
CA LEU A 524 8.73 -21.54 -9.28
C LEU A 524 8.39 -22.25 -10.60
N LYS A 525 9.11 -23.33 -10.94
CA LYS A 525 8.85 -24.10 -12.16
C LYS A 525 7.39 -24.55 -12.25
N ASN A 526 6.85 -25.11 -11.17
CA ASN A 526 5.49 -25.61 -11.12
C ASN A 526 4.46 -24.50 -11.37
N TYR A 527 4.69 -23.31 -10.82
CA TYR A 527 3.80 -22.16 -11.04
C TYR A 527 3.85 -21.68 -12.50
N VAL A 528 5.05 -21.51 -13.07
CA VAL A 528 5.24 -21.12 -14.47
C VAL A 528 4.57 -22.13 -15.41
N GLU A 529 4.77 -23.43 -15.16
CA GLU A 529 4.19 -24.51 -15.95
C GLU A 529 2.66 -24.55 -15.84
N ALA A 530 2.10 -24.32 -14.65
CA ALA A 530 0.66 -24.26 -14.44
C ALA A 530 -0.01 -23.09 -15.19
N VAL A 531 0.61 -21.91 -15.17
CA VAL A 531 0.14 -20.74 -15.93
C VAL A 531 0.19 -21.02 -17.43
N HIS A 532 1.31 -21.56 -17.94
CA HIS A 532 1.43 -21.92 -19.35
C HIS A 532 0.38 -22.98 -19.75
N ALA A 533 0.22 -24.04 -18.96
CA ALA A 533 -0.72 -25.12 -19.25
C ALA A 533 -2.18 -24.63 -19.30
N ARG A 534 -2.53 -23.64 -18.47
CA ARG A 534 -3.89 -23.07 -18.43
C ARG A 534 -4.22 -22.22 -19.66
N TYR A 535 -3.29 -21.38 -20.11
CA TYR A 535 -3.58 -20.38 -21.13
C TYR A 535 -2.96 -20.65 -22.50
N GLY A 536 -2.01 -21.59 -22.61
CA GLY A 536 -1.34 -21.96 -23.85
C GLY A 536 -0.57 -20.80 -24.51
N LYS A 537 -0.12 -19.81 -23.73
CA LYS A 537 0.63 -18.64 -24.21
C LYS A 537 2.04 -18.61 -23.64
N PRO A 538 3.02 -18.03 -24.37
CA PRO A 538 4.35 -17.81 -23.83
C PRO A 538 4.32 -17.05 -22.51
N VAL A 539 5.21 -17.43 -21.58
CA VAL A 539 5.30 -16.85 -20.24
C VAL A 539 6.55 -15.98 -20.12
N TRP A 540 6.38 -14.82 -19.50
CA TRP A 540 7.48 -13.99 -19.02
C TRP A 540 7.46 -13.99 -17.49
N VAL A 541 8.60 -14.23 -16.84
CA VAL A 541 8.71 -14.09 -15.38
C VAL A 541 9.29 -12.71 -15.10
N THR A 542 8.44 -11.68 -15.03
CA THR A 542 8.89 -10.28 -14.99
C THR A 542 9.40 -9.85 -13.62
N GLU A 543 8.95 -10.50 -12.55
CA GLU A 543 9.55 -10.36 -11.23
C GLU A 543 9.64 -11.71 -10.56
N TYR A 544 10.84 -12.05 -10.09
CA TYR A 544 10.96 -13.17 -9.16
C TYR A 544 12.15 -13.04 -8.23
N SER A 545 11.98 -13.60 -7.03
CA SER A 545 13.03 -13.70 -6.02
C SER A 545 12.61 -14.61 -4.86
N LEU A 546 13.48 -14.75 -3.86
CA LEU A 546 13.14 -15.34 -2.56
C LEU A 546 12.82 -14.23 -1.56
N ILE A 547 11.53 -14.00 -1.35
CA ILE A 547 11.04 -13.05 -0.36
C ILE A 547 9.83 -13.68 0.32
N ASP A 548 9.88 -13.77 1.63
CA ASP A 548 8.77 -14.25 2.42
C ASP A 548 7.97 -13.05 2.96
N PHE A 549 6.81 -12.82 2.35
CA PHE A 549 5.88 -11.78 2.74
C PHE A 549 4.86 -12.23 3.81
N SER A 550 4.90 -13.49 4.26
CA SER A 550 3.89 -14.03 5.20
C SER A 550 3.97 -13.45 6.61
N GLY A 551 5.16 -12.98 7.03
CA GLY A 551 5.43 -12.50 8.39
C GLY A 551 5.26 -11.00 8.63
N GLY A 552 4.67 -10.24 7.68
CA GLY A 552 4.43 -8.79 7.81
C GLY A 552 5.65 -7.88 7.60
N THR A 553 6.85 -8.32 8.01
CA THR A 553 8.12 -7.77 7.49
C THR A 553 8.68 -8.77 6.48
N PRO A 554 9.09 -8.33 5.27
CA PRO A 554 9.73 -9.22 4.32
C PRO A 554 10.93 -9.90 4.96
N ARG A 555 10.89 -11.24 5.04
CA ARG A 555 12.03 -12.03 5.44
C ARG A 555 12.82 -12.36 4.17
N TYR A 556 14.14 -12.24 4.27
CA TYR A 556 15.07 -12.47 3.17
C TYR A 556 15.97 -13.67 3.49
N PRO A 557 16.41 -14.43 2.48
CA PRO A 557 17.36 -15.50 2.66
C PRO A 557 18.77 -14.96 2.98
N SER A 558 19.66 -15.85 3.38
CA SER A 558 21.10 -15.58 3.34
C SER A 558 21.58 -15.34 1.91
N GLN A 559 22.72 -14.66 1.74
CA GLN A 559 23.31 -14.44 0.42
C GLN A 559 23.68 -15.76 -0.30
N ALA A 560 24.04 -16.81 0.46
CA ALA A 560 24.34 -18.12 -0.11
C ALA A 560 23.09 -18.82 -0.66
N GLU A 561 21.99 -18.79 0.08
CA GLU A 561 20.68 -19.31 -0.38
C GLU A 561 20.18 -18.52 -1.60
N LEU A 562 20.31 -17.19 -1.57
CA LEU A 562 19.91 -16.33 -2.69
C LEU A 562 20.75 -16.62 -3.95
N ALA A 563 22.07 -16.78 -3.81
CA ALA A 563 22.96 -17.11 -4.91
C ALA A 563 22.71 -18.52 -5.47
N ALA A 564 22.40 -19.49 -4.61
CA ALA A 564 22.02 -20.84 -5.02
C ALA A 564 20.70 -20.81 -5.82
N PHE A 565 19.71 -20.06 -5.34
CA PHE A 565 18.44 -19.88 -6.05
C PHE A 565 18.63 -19.12 -7.37
N ALA A 566 19.42 -18.04 -7.41
CA ALA A 566 19.71 -17.31 -8.65
C ALA A 566 20.28 -18.22 -9.75
N ARG A 567 21.27 -19.05 -9.40
CA ARG A 567 21.87 -20.01 -10.34
C ARG A 567 20.88 -21.09 -10.79
N GLY A 568 20.18 -21.71 -9.84
CA GLY A 568 19.26 -22.81 -10.12
C GLY A 568 18.02 -22.37 -10.91
N SER A 569 17.44 -21.22 -10.55
CA SER A 569 16.28 -20.66 -11.24
C SER A 569 16.60 -20.20 -12.65
N ALA A 570 17.71 -19.49 -12.88
CA ALA A 570 18.11 -19.06 -14.22
C ALA A 570 18.36 -20.26 -15.15
N ALA A 571 19.14 -21.26 -14.69
CA ALA A 571 19.37 -22.48 -15.47
C ALA A 571 18.06 -23.24 -15.79
N MET A 572 17.13 -23.29 -14.84
CA MET A 572 15.81 -23.87 -15.05
C MET A 572 14.99 -23.09 -16.08
N LEU A 573 14.88 -21.76 -15.94
CA LEU A 573 14.08 -20.91 -16.83
C LEU A 573 14.64 -20.88 -18.27
N GLU A 574 15.96 -20.96 -18.44
CA GLU A 574 16.58 -21.12 -19.76
C GLU A 574 16.10 -22.39 -20.47
N GLY A 575 16.03 -23.50 -19.73
CA GLY A 575 15.62 -24.81 -20.26
C GLY A 575 14.14 -24.94 -20.59
N LEU A 576 13.28 -24.01 -20.17
CA LEU A 576 11.84 -24.06 -20.44
C LEU A 576 11.51 -23.41 -21.81
N PRO A 577 11.00 -24.15 -22.80
CA PRO A 577 10.77 -23.61 -24.15
C PRO A 577 9.62 -22.60 -24.22
N TYR A 578 8.70 -22.65 -23.26
CA TYR A 578 7.56 -21.72 -23.15
C TYR A 578 7.86 -20.47 -22.31
N VAL A 579 9.02 -20.41 -21.65
CA VAL A 579 9.51 -19.19 -21.02
C VAL A 579 10.35 -18.44 -22.05
N GLU A 580 9.87 -17.26 -22.44
CA GLU A 580 10.58 -16.41 -23.40
C GLU A 580 11.55 -15.46 -22.71
N ARG A 581 11.18 -14.94 -21.53
CA ARG A 581 12.00 -13.99 -20.79
C ARG A 581 11.81 -14.12 -19.28
N TYR A 582 12.83 -13.77 -18.52
CA TYR A 582 12.76 -13.67 -17.06
C TYR A 582 13.60 -12.50 -16.56
N ALA A 583 13.16 -11.85 -15.49
CA ALA A 583 13.81 -10.71 -14.88
C ALA A 583 13.84 -10.84 -13.36
N TRP A 584 15.05 -10.84 -12.81
CA TRP A 584 15.24 -10.85 -11.36
C TRP A 584 14.74 -9.56 -10.71
N PHE A 585 14.11 -9.67 -9.54
CA PHE A 585 13.72 -8.54 -8.71
C PHE A 585 14.73 -8.32 -7.57
N ALA A 586 15.59 -7.31 -7.62
CA ALA A 586 15.84 -6.34 -8.70
C ALA A 586 17.35 -6.14 -8.89
N LEU A 587 17.78 -5.31 -9.85
CA LEU A 587 19.20 -5.04 -10.06
C LEU A 587 19.87 -4.36 -8.85
N PRO A 588 19.32 -3.31 -8.23
CA PRO A 588 20.01 -2.56 -7.17
C PRO A 588 19.86 -3.22 -5.79
N ALA A 589 20.94 -3.25 -5.01
CA ALA A 589 21.02 -3.80 -3.66
C ALA A 589 21.07 -2.68 -2.60
N GLU A 590 19.90 -2.15 -2.23
CA GLU A 590 19.77 -1.12 -1.20
C GLU A 590 19.15 -1.72 0.09
N LYS A 591 19.98 -1.92 1.14
CA LYS A 591 19.61 -2.50 2.47
C LYS A 591 19.24 -4.01 2.41
N PRO A 592 18.95 -4.73 3.53
CA PRO A 592 18.78 -6.18 3.44
C PRO A 592 17.59 -6.48 2.51
N GLY A 593 17.84 -7.30 1.50
CA GLY A 593 16.96 -7.49 0.37
C GLY A 593 17.59 -8.43 -0.65
N THR A 594 17.00 -8.48 -1.84
CA THR A 594 17.38 -9.45 -2.88
C THR A 594 18.06 -8.81 -4.08
N GLY A 595 18.47 -7.55 -3.97
CA GLY A 595 19.18 -6.84 -5.03
C GLY A 595 20.49 -7.51 -5.43
N LEU A 596 20.95 -7.29 -6.67
CA LEU A 596 22.14 -7.95 -7.22
C LEU A 596 23.41 -7.10 -7.16
N TYR A 597 23.29 -5.77 -7.29
CA TYR A 597 24.42 -4.83 -7.42
C TYR A 597 24.30 -3.67 -6.46
N ALA A 598 25.36 -3.41 -5.69
CA ALA A 598 25.50 -2.20 -4.90
C ALA A 598 25.83 -0.97 -5.80
N PRO A 599 25.71 0.27 -5.27
CA PRO A 599 26.19 1.47 -5.95
C PRO A 599 27.62 1.33 -6.50
N GLY A 600 27.86 1.94 -7.66
CA GLY A 600 29.10 1.78 -8.45
C GLY A 600 29.10 0.53 -9.35
N GLY A 601 27.97 -0.18 -9.44
CA GLY A 601 27.82 -1.39 -10.23
C GLY A 601 28.74 -2.51 -9.74
N ILE A 602 28.68 -2.80 -8.43
CA ILE A 602 29.48 -3.85 -7.79
C ILE A 602 28.55 -5.02 -7.44
N PRO A 603 28.73 -6.22 -8.02
CA PRO A 603 27.87 -7.36 -7.73
C PRO A 603 28.09 -7.89 -6.31
N ASN A 604 27.02 -8.38 -5.69
CA ASN A 604 27.12 -9.27 -4.53
C ASN A 604 27.15 -10.75 -4.98
N GLN A 605 27.16 -11.68 -4.03
CA GLN A 605 27.23 -13.12 -4.34
C GLN A 605 26.06 -13.60 -5.24
N ALA A 606 24.86 -13.05 -5.05
CA ALA A 606 23.73 -13.37 -5.91
C ALA A 606 23.86 -12.71 -7.30
N GLY A 607 24.39 -11.49 -7.38
CA GLY A 607 24.71 -10.81 -8.63
C GLY A 607 25.74 -11.56 -9.47
N GLU A 608 26.80 -12.08 -8.85
CA GLU A 608 27.77 -12.95 -9.51
C GLU A 608 27.12 -14.25 -10.00
N ALA A 609 26.31 -14.90 -9.15
CA ALA A 609 25.61 -16.11 -9.53
C ALA A 609 24.63 -15.90 -10.69
N TYR A 610 23.92 -14.77 -10.72
CA TYR A 610 22.98 -14.42 -11.78
C TYR A 610 23.66 -13.98 -13.08
N ARG A 611 24.83 -13.32 -12.98
CA ARG A 611 25.68 -13.02 -14.14
C ARG A 611 26.15 -14.30 -14.82
N ASP A 612 26.64 -15.25 -14.01
CA ASP A 612 27.28 -16.48 -14.48
C ASP A 612 26.25 -17.54 -14.93
N ALA A 613 25.00 -17.41 -14.50
CA ALA A 613 23.88 -18.23 -14.93
C ALA A 613 23.10 -17.58 -16.07
N GLY A 614 22.66 -18.37 -17.04
CA GLY A 614 21.96 -17.88 -18.25
C GLY A 614 22.92 -17.61 -19.38
#